data_AF-A0A0A7S3G8-F1
#
_entry.id   AF-A0A0A7S3G8-F1
#
_cell.length_a   1.000
_cell.length_b   1.000
_cell.length_c   1.000
_cell.angle_alpha   90.00
_cell.angle_beta   90.00
_cell.angle_gamma   90.00
#
_symmetry.space_group_name_H-M   'P 1'
#
loop_
_entity.id
_entity.type
_entity.pdbx_description
1 polymer ?
#
loop_
_entity_poly.entity_id
_entity_poly.type
_entity_poly.pdbx_seq_one_letter_code
_entity_poly.pdbx_strand_id
1 'polypeptide(L)' 'MKNKIDFDSEVEIQTSCTHKEYIGCKGIVVGISEEDGVIYGYGVVINGKETVSYFDKDDLKPTGKQFKREDFY' A
#
# COMPACT_ATOMS: atom_id res chain seq x y z
N MET A 1 17.28 -8.74 -3.04
CA MET A 1 16.45 -7.59 -2.65
C MET A 1 15.25 -7.53 -3.58
N LYS A 2 14.13 -8.15 -3.21
CA LYS A 2 12.90 -8.19 -4.01
C LYS A 2 11.76 -8.22 -3.01
N ASN A 3 10.95 -7.16 -2.96
CA ASN A 3 9.67 -6.98 -2.23
C ASN A 3 9.49 -5.55 -1.67
N LYS A 4 10.21 -4.54 -2.18
CA LYS A 4 9.81 -3.15 -1.96
C LYS A 4 8.63 -2.84 -2.87
N ILE A 5 7.55 -2.32 -2.29
CA ILE A 5 6.44 -1.72 -3.02
C ILE A 5 6.77 -0.23 -3.18
N ASP A 6 6.79 0.26 -4.42
CA ASP A 6 7.11 1.65 -4.72
C ASP A 6 5.88 2.55 -4.57
N PHE A 7 6.12 3.86 -4.48
CA PHE A 7 5.06 4.86 -4.56
C PHE A 7 4.21 4.67 -5.81
N ASP A 8 2.95 5.06 -5.70
CA ASP A 8 1.94 4.98 -6.76
C ASP A 8 1.62 3.53 -7.22
N SER A 9 2.14 2.52 -6.50
CA SER A 9 1.79 1.12 -6.75
C SER A 9 0.45 0.77 -6.14
N GLU A 10 -0.35 0.02 -6.88
CA GLU A 10 -1.58 -0.59 -6.37
C GLU A 10 -1.25 -1.82 -5.53
N VAL A 11 -1.86 -1.85 -4.35
CA VAL A 11 -1.76 -2.96 -3.40
C VAL A 11 -3.13 -3.47 -3.03
N GLU A 12 -3.19 -4.76 -2.72
CA GLU A 12 -4.35 -5.42 -2.14
C GLU A 12 -4.04 -5.79 -0.68
N ILE A 13 -4.94 -5.41 0.21
CA ILE A 13 -4.81 -5.68 1.65
C ILE A 13 -5.13 -7.15 1.89
N GLN A 14 -4.13 -7.87 2.41
CA GLN A 14 -4.18 -9.31 2.64
C GLN A 14 -4.94 -9.66 3.92
N THR A 15 -5.33 -10.93 4.04
CA THR A 15 -6.08 -11.46 5.18
C THR A 15 -5.31 -11.48 6.50
N SER A 16 -3.99 -11.26 6.45
CA SER A 16 -3.15 -11.09 7.63
C SER A 16 -3.42 -9.77 8.36
N CYS A 17 -4.03 -8.79 7.67
CA CYS A 17 -4.22 -7.48 8.22
C CYS A 17 -5.18 -7.48 9.42
N THR A 18 -4.76 -6.80 10.50
CA THR A 18 -5.57 -6.64 11.71
C THR A 18 -6.84 -5.82 11.42
N HIS A 19 -6.79 -4.92 10.44
CA HIS A 19 -7.91 -4.09 10.01
C HIS A 19 -8.82 -4.85 9.04
N LYS A 20 -9.69 -5.71 9.60
CA LYS A 20 -10.58 -6.59 8.83
C LYS A 20 -11.49 -5.88 7.83
N GLU A 21 -11.83 -4.62 8.08
CA GLU A 21 -12.65 -3.79 7.19
C GLU A 21 -11.98 -3.47 5.85
N TYR A 22 -10.66 -3.61 5.76
CA TYR A 22 -9.88 -3.34 4.55
C TYR A 22 -9.47 -4.61 3.81
N ILE A 23 -9.69 -5.80 4.36
CA ILE A 23 -9.29 -7.05 3.73
C ILE A 23 -9.97 -7.19 2.35
N GLY A 24 -9.18 -7.42 1.32
CA GLY A 24 -9.64 -7.51 -0.07
C GLY A 24 -9.92 -6.16 -0.74
N CYS A 25 -9.80 -5.04 -0.01
CA CYS A 25 -9.78 -3.73 -0.63
C CYS A 25 -8.45 -3.53 -1.37
N LYS A 26 -8.49 -2.63 -2.36
CA LYS A 26 -7.31 -2.15 -3.07
C LYS A 26 -7.04 -0.71 -2.70
N GLY A 27 -5.77 -0.33 -2.75
CA GLY A 27 -5.36 1.04 -2.51
C GLY A 27 -4.02 1.35 -3.14
N ILE A 28 -3.63 2.61 -3.05
CA ILE A 28 -2.40 3.13 -3.66
C ILE A 28 -1.41 3.52 -2.57
N VAL A 29 -0.16 3.08 -2.72
CA VAL A 29 0.93 3.47 -1.83
C VAL A 29 1.26 4.95 -2.03
N VAL A 30 1.06 5.74 -0.98
CA VAL A 30 1.37 7.17 -0.92
C VAL A 30 2.44 7.50 0.12
N GLY A 31 2.85 6.51 0.91
CA GLY A 31 3.88 6.65 1.96
C GLY A 31 4.65 5.35 2.14
N ILE A 32 5.94 5.45 2.37
CA ILE A 32 6.81 4.30 2.69
C ILE A 32 7.54 4.63 3.99
N SER A 33 7.37 3.79 5.00
CA SER A 33 8.14 3.87 6.24
C SER A 33 9.39 3.01 6.09
N GLU A 34 10.54 3.66 5.85
CA GLU A 34 11.84 3.02 5.63
C GLU A 34 12.93 3.71 6.46
N GLU A 35 13.73 2.93 7.19
CA GLU A 35 14.91 3.39 7.93
C GLU A 35 16.06 2.41 7.69
N ASP A 36 17.26 2.90 7.38
CA ASP A 36 18.44 2.08 7.06
C ASP A 36 18.18 0.96 6.02
N GLY A 37 17.28 1.21 5.05
CA GLY A 37 16.89 0.25 4.02
C GLY A 37 15.95 -0.86 4.50
N VAL A 38 15.50 -0.80 5.75
CA VAL A 38 14.47 -1.68 6.32
C VAL A 38 13.11 -1.01 6.17
N ILE A 39 12.20 -1.69 5.48
CA ILE A 39 10.82 -1.25 5.35
C ILE A 39 10.02 -1.77 6.54
N TYR A 40 9.34 -0.87 7.24
CA TYR A 40 8.44 -1.19 8.34
C TYR A 40 6.99 -1.31 7.87
N GLY A 41 6.60 -0.47 6.90
CA GLY A 41 5.25 -0.50 6.38
C GLY A 41 4.98 0.63 5.39
N TYR A 42 3.72 0.78 5.06
CA TYR A 42 3.25 1.62 3.96
C TYR A 42 2.02 2.42 4.36
N GLY A 43 1.97 3.67 3.92
CA GLY A 43 0.76 4.48 3.92
C GLY A 43 0.01 4.25 2.62
N VAL A 44 -1.24 3.81 2.71
CA VAL A 44 -2.07 3.45 1.57
C VAL A 44 -3.37 4.25 1.59
N VAL A 45 -3.69 4.90 0.48
CA VAL A 45 -5.03 5.46 0.23
C VAL A 45 -5.91 4.33 -0.28
N ILE A 46 -6.94 3.96 0.49
CA ILE A 46 -7.86 2.89 0.09
C ILE A 46 -8.85 3.41 -0.95
N ASN A 47 -9.04 2.69 -2.05
CA ASN A 47 -9.99 3.08 -3.10
C ASN A 47 -11.40 3.21 -2.52
N GLY A 48 -12.02 4.37 -2.74
CA GLY A 48 -13.35 4.67 -2.19
C GLY A 48 -13.35 5.18 -0.74
N LYS A 49 -12.18 5.37 -0.12
CA LYS A 49 -12.03 6.06 1.17
C LYS A 49 -11.05 7.21 1.01
N GLU A 50 -11.41 8.40 1.51
CA GLU A 50 -10.58 9.61 1.41
C GLU A 50 -9.45 9.66 2.45
N THR A 51 -9.19 8.56 3.15
CA THR A 51 -8.24 8.48 4.25
C THR A 51 -7.03 7.61 3.90
N VAL A 52 -5.85 8.08 4.26
CA VAL A 52 -4.63 7.25 4.26
C VAL A 52 -4.64 6.37 5.51
N SER A 53 -4.41 5.07 5.35
CA SER A 53 -4.20 4.14 6.47
C SER A 53 -2.81 3.53 6.41
N TYR A 54 -2.23 3.26 7.57
CA TYR A 54 -0.95 2.57 7.68
C TYR A 54 -1.17 1.05 7.68
N PHE A 55 -0.30 0.34 6.96
CA PHE A 55 -0.27 -1.11 6.90
C PHE A 55 1.15 -1.63 7.04
N ASP A 56 1.32 -2.75 7.74
CA ASP A 56 2.59 -3.47 7.77
C ASP A 56 2.96 -4.01 6.39
N LYS A 57 4.26 -4.18 6.14
CA LYS A 57 4.76 -4.67 4.85
C LYS A 57 4.19 -6.05 4.45
N ASP A 58 3.86 -6.88 5.43
CA ASP A 58 3.35 -8.24 5.24
C ASP A 58 1.82 -8.26 5.00
N ASP A 59 1.14 -7.14 5.26
CA ASP A 59 -0.31 -6.98 5.04
C ASP A 59 -0.67 -6.56 3.62
N LEU A 60 0.33 -6.24 2.80
CA LEU A 60 0.13 -5.72 1.47
C LEU A 60 0.71 -6.65 0.42
N LYS A 61 -0.05 -6.84 -0.66
CA LYS A 61 0.43 -7.53 -1.85
C LYS A 61 0.35 -6.59 -3.04
N PRO A 62 1.46 -6.34 -3.77
CA PRO A 62 1.41 -5.55 -4.99
C PRO A 62 0.56 -6.29 -6.02
N THR A 63 -0.38 -5.60 -6.65
CA THR A 63 -1.20 -6.18 -7.73
C THR A 63 -0.47 -6.20 -9.07
N GLY A 64 0.67 -5.49 -9.15
CA GLY A 64 1.45 -5.30 -10.37
C GLY A 64 1.01 -4.08 -11.19
N LYS A 65 -0.05 -3.38 -10.77
CA LYS A 65 -0.46 -2.13 -11.37
C LYS A 65 0.28 -0.97 -10.70
N GLN A 66 0.86 -0.09 -11.51
CA GLN A 66 1.45 1.17 -11.06
C GLN A 66 0.69 2.30 -11.73
N PHE A 67 0.27 3.26 -10.93
CA PHE A 67 -0.40 4.46 -11.41
C PHE A 67 0.65 5.50 -11.75
N LYS A 68 0.35 6.31 -12.76
CA LYS A 68 1.17 7.49 -13.03
C LYS A 68 0.61 8.63 -12.21
N ARG A 69 1.49 9.54 -11.81
CA ARG A 69 1.09 10.79 -11.17
C ARG A 69 0.12 11.62 -12.04
N GLU A 70 0.13 11.40 -13.35
CA GLU A 70 -0.81 11.97 -14.33
C GLU A 70 -2.25 11.44 -14.19
N ASP A 71 -2.48 10.26 -13.59
CA ASP A 71 -3.83 9.74 -13.32
C ASP A 71 -4.54 10.51 -12.18
N PHE A 72 -3.81 11.36 -11.44
CA PHE A 72 -4.32 12.10 -10.29
C PHE A 72 -4.50 13.62 -10.53
N TYR A 73 -4.15 14.14 -11.73
CA TYR A 73 -4.16 15.58 -12.06
C TYR A 73 -4.85 15.90 -13.39
#